data_AF-A0A955WWK8-F1
#
_entry.id   AF-A0A955WWK8-F1
#
_cell.length_a   1.000
_cell.length_b   1.000
_cell.length_c   1.000
_cell.angle_alpha   90.00
_cell.angle_beta   90.00
_cell.angle_gamma   90.00
#
_symmetry.space_group_name_H-M   'P 1'
#
loop_
_entity.id
_entity.type
_entity.pdbx_description
1 polymer ?
#
loop_
_entity_poly.entity_id
_entity_poly.type
_entity_poly.pdbx_seq_one_letter_code
_entity_poly.pdbx_strand_id
1 'polypeptide(L)' 'MFDRLLGRKKPTDHAEFERVAMPHADALYGAALRMTRDATRAEDLVQETLLRAYRFWHKFEQGT' A
#
# COMPACT_ATOMS: atom_id res chain seq x y z
N MET A 1 3.70 8.60 8.05
CA MET A 1 4.62 8.31 6.91
C MET A 1 3.86 8.27 5.58
N PHE A 2 2.66 7.68 5.52
CA PHE A 2 1.79 7.64 4.34
C PHE A 2 0.89 8.87 4.10
N ASP A 3 0.53 9.58 5.16
CA ASP A 3 -0.34 10.78 5.13
C ASP A 3 0.16 11.91 4.19
N ARG A 4 1.47 11.92 3.87
CA ARG A 4 2.09 12.90 2.97
C ARG A 4 1.93 12.55 1.48
N LEU A 5 1.59 11.31 1.12
CA LEU A 5 1.52 10.83 -0.27
C LEU A 5 0.12 10.93 -0.89
N LEU A 6 -0.93 11.10 -0.08
CA LEU A 6 -2.31 10.87 -0.50
C LEU A 6 -3.14 12.15 -0.34
N GLY A 7 -3.09 13.02 -1.36
CA GLY A 7 -3.80 14.30 -1.38
C GLY A 7 -5.30 14.17 -1.10
N ARG A 8 -5.79 14.98 -0.14
CA ARG A 8 -7.20 15.32 0.22
C ARG A 8 -8.28 14.31 -0.22
N LYS A 9 -8.18 13.05 0.20
CA LYS A 9 -9.36 12.18 0.28
C LYS A 9 -9.99 12.28 1.67
N LYS A 10 -11.29 11.98 1.81
CA LYS A 10 -11.98 12.04 3.09
C LYS A 10 -11.20 11.22 4.13
N PRO A 11 -10.94 11.76 5.34
CA PRO A 11 -10.05 11.14 6.32
C PRO A 11 -10.45 9.70 6.72
N THR A 12 -11.72 9.35 6.59
CA THR A 12 -12.24 7.99 6.85
C THR A 12 -11.77 6.94 5.84
N ASP A 13 -11.64 7.30 4.55
CA ASP A 13 -11.22 6.35 3.49
C ASP A 13 -9.74 5.98 3.63
N HIS A 14 -8.92 6.92 4.11
CA HIS A 14 -7.50 6.71 4.32
C HIS A 14 -7.21 5.80 5.52
N ALA A 15 -7.84 6.08 6.66
CA ALA A 15 -7.64 5.28 7.87
C ALA A 15 -8.08 3.82 7.68
N GLU A 16 -9.17 3.58 6.94
CA GLU A 16 -9.60 2.22 6.62
C GLU A 16 -8.65 1.51 5.67
N PHE A 17 -8.16 2.18 4.62
CA PHE A 17 -7.12 1.61 3.77
C PHE A 17 -5.89 1.22 4.57
N GLU A 18 -5.36 2.10 5.43
CA GLU A 18 -4.18 1.78 6.23
C GLU A 18 -4.41 0.57 7.14
N ARG A 19 -5.58 0.50 7.79
CA ARG A 19 -5.96 -0.62 8.65
C ARG A 19 -5.99 -1.96 7.91
N VAL A 20 -6.41 -1.95 6.64
CA VAL A 20 -6.53 -3.16 5.81
C VAL A 20 -5.21 -3.50 5.11
N ALA A 21 -4.50 -2.51 4.58
CA ALA A 21 -3.32 -2.72 3.74
C ALA A 21 -2.02 -2.89 4.54
N MET A 22 -1.84 -2.15 5.64
CA MET A 22 -0.58 -2.16 6.38
C MET A 22 -0.19 -3.54 6.95
N PRO A 23 -1.14 -4.39 7.42
CA PRO A 23 -0.82 -5.76 7.81
C PRO A 23 -0.15 -6.62 6.71
N HIS A 24 -0.27 -6.22 5.43
CA HIS A 24 0.32 -6.91 4.30
C HIS A 24 1.67 -6.32 3.84
N ALA A 25 2.08 -5.16 4.37
CA ALA A 25 3.27 -4.45 3.91
C ALA A 25 4.55 -5.28 4.05
N ASP A 26 4.73 -5.97 5.18
CA ASP A 26 5.92 -6.80 5.43
C ASP A 26 6.00 -8.00 4.47
N ALA A 27 4.86 -8.63 4.18
CA ALA A 27 4.79 -9.74 3.24
C ALA A 27 5.07 -9.28 1.79
N LEU A 28 4.54 -8.11 1.41
CA LEU A 28 4.84 -7.47 0.12
C LEU A 28 6.33 -7.15 0.01
N TYR A 29 6.94 -6.64 1.07
CA TYR A 29 8.37 -6.32 1.10
C TYR A 29 9.23 -7.58 0.96
N GLY A 30 8.92 -8.64 1.70
CA GLY A 30 9.60 -9.93 1.54
C GLY A 30 9.45 -10.55 0.15
N ALA A 31 8.29 -10.37 -0.50
CA ALA A 31 8.11 -10.78 -1.89
C ALA A 31 8.94 -9.93 -2.85
N ALA A 32 8.92 -8.61 -2.69
CA ALA A 32 9.68 -7.66 -3.50
C ALA A 32 11.19 -7.91 -3.39
N LEU A 33 11.72 -8.14 -2.18
CA LEU A 33 13.12 -8.48 -1.96
C LEU A 33 13.56 -9.73 -2.72
N ARG A 34 12.72 -10.77 -2.76
CA ARG A 34 13.03 -12.01 -3.51
C ARG A 34 13.08 -11.75 -5.02
N MET A 35 12.29 -10.81 -5.52
CA MET A 35 12.22 -10.46 -6.95
C MET A 35 13.37 -9.53 -7.37
N THR A 36 13.66 -8.50 -6.59
CA THR A 36 14.61 -7.45 -6.95
C THR A 36 16.05 -7.77 -6.55
N ARG A 37 16.23 -8.55 -5.47
CA ARG A 37 17.51 -8.76 -4.78
C ARG A 37 18.20 -7.45 -4.36
N ASP A 38 17.41 -6.40 -4.19
CA ASP A 38 17.85 -5.04 -3.88
C ASP A 38 16.82 -4.40 -2.95
N ALA A 39 17.28 -3.94 -1.78
CA ALA A 39 16.41 -3.42 -0.73
C ALA A 39 15.71 -2.13 -1.16
N THR A 40 16.44 -1.19 -1.76
CA THR A 40 15.89 0.10 -2.21
C THR A 40 14.82 -0.13 -3.29
N ARG A 41 15.10 -0.98 -4.28
CA ARG A 41 14.10 -1.31 -5.31
C ARG A 41 12.91 -2.08 -4.75
N ALA A 42 13.11 -2.89 -3.71
CA ALA A 42 12.01 -3.57 -3.05
C ALA A 42 11.10 -2.59 -2.30
N GLU A 43 11.67 -1.62 -1.60
CA GLU A 43 10.93 -0.53 -0.96
C GLU A 43 10.12 0.25 -2.00
N ASP A 44 10.77 0.70 -3.07
CA ASP A 44 10.11 1.45 -4.14
C ASP A 44 8.95 0.66 -4.76
N LEU A 45 9.14 -0.63 -5.04
CA LEU A 45 8.11 -1.50 -5.59
C LEU A 45 6.91 -1.66 -4.63
N VAL A 46 7.16 -1.82 -3.33
CA VAL A 46 6.09 -1.88 -2.31
C VAL A 46 5.34 -0.56 -2.24
N GLN A 47 6.05 0.57 -2.25
CA GLN A 47 5.42 1.89 -2.24
C GLN A 47 4.53 2.10 -3.48
N GLU A 48 5.03 1.79 -4.68
CA GLU A 48 4.23 1.89 -5.92
C GLU A 48 2.98 0.99 -5.87
N THR A 49 3.13 -0.22 -5.35
CA THR A 49 2.02 -1.17 -5.21
C THR A 49 0.95 -0.65 -4.26
N LEU A 50 1.34 -0.13 -3.10
CA LEU A 50 0.40 0.45 -2.13
C LEU A 50 -0.27 1.72 -2.67
N LEU A 51 0.47 2.59 -3.37
CA LEU A 51 -0.08 3.77 -4.04
C LEU A 51 -1.12 3.38 -5.09
N ARG A 52 -0.85 2.33 -5.87
CA ARG A 52 -1.79 1.81 -6.86
C ARG A 52 -3.03 1.20 -6.20
N ALA A 53 -2.85 0.41 -5.14
CA ALA A 53 -3.96 -0.14 -4.37
C ALA A 53 -4.85 0.99 -3.81
N TYR A 54 -4.25 2.02 -3.21
CA TYR A 54 -4.98 3.16 -2.68
C TYR A 54 -5.76 3.93 -3.77
N ARG A 55 -5.17 4.11 -4.96
CA ARG A 55 -5.86 4.75 -6.10
C ARG A 55 -7.16 4.04 -6.46
N PHE A 56 -7.17 2.71 -6.38
CA PHE A 56 -8.35 1.88 -6.69
C PHE A 56 -9.17 1.48 -5.46
N TRP A 57 -8.81 1.93 -4.26
CA TRP A 57 -9.44 1.55 -3.00
C TRP A 57 -10.95 1.84 -2.95
N HIS A 58 -11.41 2.89 -3.62
CA HIS A 58 -12.83 3.21 -3.74
C HIS A 58 -13.68 2.13 -4.45
N LYS A 59 -13.05 1.14 -5.09
CA LYS A 59 -13.71 -0.01 -5.73
C LYS A 59 -13.57 -1.30 -4.91
N PHE A 60 -12.87 -1.24 -3.78
CA PHE A 60 -12.69 -2.39 -2.92
C PHE A 60 -14.00 -2.67 -2.17
N GLU A 61 -14.46 -3.92 -2.23
CA GLU A 61 -15.61 -4.41 -1.49
C GLU A 61 -15.13 -5.49 -0.51
N GLN A 62 -15.27 -5.24 0.79
CA GLN A 62 -14.82 -6.18 1.82
C GLN A 62 -15.82 -7.33 1.96
N GLY A 63 -15.38 -8.58 1.77
CA GLY A 63 -16.17 -9.77 2.10
C GLY A 63 -16.97 -10.40 0.96
N THR A 64 -16.56 -10.24 -0.29
CA THR A 64 -16.94 -11.18 -1.37
C THR A 64 -16.35 -12.57 -1.15
#